data_AF-A0A6G3X0E8-F1
#
_entry.id   AF-A0A6G3X0E8-F1
#
_cell.length_a   1.000
_cell.length_b   1.000
_cell.length_c   1.000
_cell.angle_alpha   90.00
_cell.angle_beta   90.00
_cell.angle_gamma   90.00
#
_symmetry.space_group_name_H-M   'P 1'
#
loop_
_entity.id
_entity.type
_entity.pdbx_description
1 polymer ?
#
loop_
_entity_poly.entity_id
_entity_poly.type
_entity_poly.pdbx_seq_one_letter_code
_entity_poly.pdbx_strand_id
1 'polypeptide(L)'
;LTRELAAECDRWTAFRLEFVTRLVDDLPLLREELSVRAASAADVEAVDFGAGDAHNGGRAVAVVSFRGGLKVVYKPRSLACDAAFAGFVDWLGDQGLTHRLRPTRVLDRGTHGWSAHYAPAPCPDQDALRRFYWRQGAFLAVFHLLRGYDMHFQNQVAAGEDPVYFDLEALFHAESSDPGWLDDAEDVVARRVRESVLAVGLLPHRLVRTDEHGVRATEMSGLAGGAAPGEFWAHPRTEYRDPGTDRMTPVPAFRPVGEYGNRPTVVGRRHHAEDMADDLVSGFTHCYRLLLAQRPALSRPDGPLARFSGVPVRAVLRDTFQYRA
;
A
#
# COMPACT_ATOMS: atom_id res chain seq x y z
N LEU A 1 -15.26 -27.00 14.23
CA LEU A 1 -16.16 -25.92 14.69
C LEU A 1 -15.91 -25.44 16.12
N THR A 2 -16.34 -26.11 17.21
CA THR A 2 -16.22 -25.57 18.58
C THR A 2 -14.79 -25.18 18.98
N ARG A 3 -13.81 -26.04 18.66
CA ARG A 3 -12.38 -25.76 18.87
C ARG A 3 -11.89 -24.54 18.08
N GLU A 4 -12.37 -24.38 16.85
CA GLU A 4 -11.96 -23.25 15.98
C GLU A 4 -12.56 -21.94 16.46
N LEU A 5 -13.82 -21.96 16.88
CA LEU A 5 -14.50 -20.80 17.48
C LEU A 5 -13.81 -20.37 18.78
N ALA A 6 -13.50 -21.32 19.68
CA ALA A 6 -12.77 -21.01 20.91
C ALA A 6 -11.39 -20.41 20.61
N ALA A 7 -10.63 -21.02 19.69
CA ALA A 7 -9.33 -20.52 19.30
C ALA A 7 -9.39 -19.13 18.63
N GLU A 8 -10.45 -18.83 17.89
CA GLU A 8 -10.67 -17.49 17.30
C GLU A 8 -11.01 -16.45 18.36
N CYS A 9 -11.87 -16.78 19.34
CA CYS A 9 -12.14 -15.92 20.49
C CYS A 9 -10.87 -15.62 21.29
N ASP A 10 -10.01 -16.61 21.53
CA ASP A 10 -8.76 -16.44 22.25
C ASP A 10 -7.80 -15.51 21.47
N ARG A 11 -7.63 -15.75 20.15
CA ARG A 11 -6.82 -14.90 19.27
C ARG A 11 -7.33 -13.46 19.26
N TRP A 12 -8.64 -13.30 19.11
CA TRP A 12 -9.29 -11.98 19.10
C TRP A 12 -9.02 -11.23 20.41
N THR A 13 -9.24 -11.89 21.56
CA THR A 13 -9.05 -11.29 22.88
C THR A 13 -7.58 -10.92 23.11
N ALA A 14 -6.66 -11.82 22.79
CA ALA A 14 -5.23 -11.58 22.93
C ALA A 14 -4.76 -10.41 22.07
N PHE A 15 -5.22 -10.32 20.82
CA PHE A 15 -4.86 -9.24 19.92
C PHE A 15 -5.42 -7.88 20.39
N ARG A 16 -6.68 -7.84 20.88
CA ARG A 16 -7.26 -6.62 21.43
C ARG A 16 -6.50 -6.13 22.65
N LEU A 17 -6.10 -7.03 23.55
CA LEU A 17 -5.30 -6.68 24.72
C LEU A 17 -3.92 -6.17 24.32
N GLU A 18 -3.24 -6.86 23.39
CA GLU A 18 -1.95 -6.44 22.85
C GLU A 18 -2.02 -5.02 22.24
N PHE A 19 -3.06 -4.75 21.45
CA PHE A 19 -3.29 -3.43 20.86
C PHE A 19 -3.52 -2.34 21.92
N VAL A 20 -4.40 -2.57 22.90
CA VAL A 20 -4.72 -1.55 23.92
C VAL A 20 -3.49 -1.22 24.76
N THR A 21 -2.72 -2.24 25.18
CA THR A 21 -1.48 -2.04 25.93
C THR A 21 -0.49 -1.18 25.13
N ARG A 22 -0.24 -1.52 23.86
CA ARG A 22 0.65 -0.75 22.99
C ARG A 22 0.17 0.67 22.74
N LEU A 23 -1.14 0.87 22.54
CA LEU A 23 -1.71 2.20 22.36
C LEU A 23 -1.46 3.11 23.57
N VAL A 24 -1.64 2.57 24.79
CA VAL A 24 -1.41 3.32 26.02
C VAL A 24 0.07 3.63 26.20
N ASP A 25 0.94 2.63 26.02
CA ASP A 25 2.38 2.75 26.21
C ASP A 25 3.02 3.72 25.21
N ASP A 26 2.58 3.70 23.96
CA ASP A 26 3.15 4.53 22.89
C ASP A 26 2.49 5.92 22.78
N LEU A 27 1.38 6.19 23.48
CA LEU A 27 0.66 7.46 23.36
C LEU A 27 1.56 8.71 23.50
N PRO A 28 2.54 8.78 24.42
CA PRO A 28 3.49 9.89 24.46
C PRO A 28 4.25 10.09 23.13
N LEU A 29 4.76 9.02 22.54
CA LEU A 29 5.47 9.07 21.27
C LEU A 29 4.53 9.40 20.10
N LEU A 30 3.29 8.95 20.14
CA LEU A 30 2.30 9.34 19.13
C LEU A 30 2.02 10.84 19.14
N ARG A 31 2.09 11.50 20.30
CA ARG A 31 1.96 12.95 20.39
C ARG A 31 3.15 13.66 19.77
N GLU A 32 4.36 13.20 20.06
CA GLU A 32 5.61 13.78 19.57
C GLU A 32 5.77 13.56 18.05
N GLU A 33 5.63 12.32 17.60
CA GLU A 33 6.05 11.89 16.26
C GLU A 33 4.92 11.88 15.23
N LEU A 34 3.66 11.77 15.66
CA LEU A 34 2.47 11.73 14.78
C LEU A 34 1.46 12.84 15.08
N SER A 35 1.82 13.79 15.95
CA SER A 35 1.01 14.98 16.27
C SER A 35 -0.36 14.66 16.88
N VAL A 36 -0.50 13.50 17.54
CA VAL A 36 -1.68 13.16 18.34
C VAL A 36 -1.84 14.20 19.46
N ARG A 37 -3.07 14.64 19.72
CA ARG A 37 -3.37 15.61 20.81
C ARG A 37 -4.03 14.97 22.03
N ALA A 38 -4.34 13.68 21.97
CA ALA A 38 -4.97 12.93 23.05
C ALA A 38 -4.10 12.95 24.32
N ALA A 39 -4.71 13.33 25.44
CA ALA A 39 -4.04 13.30 26.74
C ALA A 39 -3.95 11.87 27.27
N SER A 40 -4.99 11.07 27.01
CA SER A 40 -5.09 9.67 27.43
C SER A 40 -5.86 8.82 26.41
N ALA A 41 -5.89 7.50 26.61
CA ALA A 41 -6.70 6.59 25.81
C ALA A 41 -8.21 6.88 25.88
N ALA A 42 -8.69 7.65 26.87
CA ALA A 42 -10.09 8.08 26.95
C ALA A 42 -10.51 9.08 25.85
N ASP A 43 -9.54 9.62 25.10
CA ASP A 43 -9.78 10.47 23.94
C ASP A 43 -9.89 9.68 22.62
N VAL A 44 -9.82 8.35 22.67
CA VAL A 44 -10.12 7.49 21.52
C VAL A 44 -11.63 7.44 21.33
N GLU A 45 -12.11 7.83 20.14
CA GLU A 45 -13.53 7.80 19.78
C GLU A 45 -13.92 6.48 19.12
N ALA A 46 -13.04 5.93 18.29
CA ALA A 46 -13.28 4.69 17.56
C ALA A 46 -11.97 3.98 17.23
N VAL A 47 -12.04 2.65 17.13
CA VAL A 47 -10.99 1.83 16.53
C VAL A 47 -11.63 0.91 15.51
N ASP A 48 -11.24 1.08 14.26
CA ASP A 48 -11.66 0.21 13.16
C ASP A 48 -10.61 -0.88 12.94
N PHE A 49 -10.99 -2.12 13.19
CA PHE A 49 -10.15 -3.29 12.99
C PHE A 49 -10.70 -4.06 11.80
N GLY A 50 -9.94 -4.09 10.70
CA GLY A 50 -10.43 -4.59 9.42
C GLY A 50 -10.02 -3.73 8.22
N ALA A 51 -9.19 -2.71 8.43
CA ALA A 51 -8.59 -1.91 7.36
C ALA A 51 -7.53 -2.67 6.52
N GLY A 52 -7.36 -3.98 6.75
CA GLY A 52 -6.46 -4.86 6.02
C GLY A 52 -6.70 -6.34 6.37
N ASP A 53 -6.02 -7.25 5.66
CA ASP A 53 -6.11 -8.69 5.93
C ASP A 53 -5.46 -9.05 7.28
N ALA A 54 -6.02 -10.04 7.96
CA ALA A 54 -5.44 -10.55 9.20
C ALA A 54 -4.27 -11.50 8.89
N HIS A 55 -3.17 -11.36 9.62
CA HIS A 55 -1.97 -12.19 9.49
C HIS A 55 -1.50 -12.71 10.86
N ASN A 56 -0.64 -13.73 10.88
CA ASN A 56 0.11 -14.16 12.07
C ASN A 56 -0.72 -14.35 13.36
N GLY A 57 -1.82 -15.09 13.29
CA GLY A 57 -2.67 -15.38 14.46
C GLY A 57 -3.77 -14.36 14.70
N GLY A 58 -4.34 -13.78 13.64
CA GLY A 58 -5.50 -12.87 13.73
C GLY A 58 -5.14 -11.40 13.94
N ARG A 59 -3.84 -11.05 13.87
CA ARG A 59 -3.38 -9.67 13.97
C ARG A 59 -3.71 -8.91 12.70
N ALA A 60 -4.39 -7.79 12.84
CA ALA A 60 -4.83 -6.97 11.72
C ALA A 60 -4.41 -5.51 11.89
N VAL A 61 -4.35 -4.77 10.80
CA VAL A 61 -4.21 -3.31 10.83
C VAL A 61 -5.44 -2.69 11.51
N ALA A 62 -5.21 -1.66 12.33
CA ALA A 62 -6.29 -0.94 13.00
C ALA A 62 -6.17 0.57 12.76
N VAL A 63 -7.28 1.25 12.49
CA VAL A 63 -7.33 2.71 12.40
C VAL A 63 -7.91 3.27 13.68
N VAL A 64 -7.12 4.05 14.41
CA VAL A 64 -7.53 4.69 15.67
C VAL A 64 -7.97 6.11 15.35
N SER A 65 -9.20 6.45 15.71
CA SER A 65 -9.75 7.81 15.61
C SER A 65 -9.78 8.45 16.98
N PHE A 66 -9.11 9.59 17.12
CA PHE A 66 -9.11 10.40 18.34
C PHE A 66 -10.09 11.56 18.23
N ARG A 67 -10.51 12.07 19.40
CA ARG A 67 -11.26 13.33 19.52
C ARG A 67 -10.56 14.45 18.74
N GLY A 68 -11.33 15.20 17.98
CA GLY A 68 -10.83 16.24 17.09
C GLY A 68 -10.43 15.74 15.69
N GLY A 69 -10.74 14.48 15.36
CA GLY A 69 -10.70 13.95 14.00
C GLY A 69 -9.33 13.46 13.51
N LEU A 70 -8.27 13.56 14.33
CA LEU A 70 -6.97 13.00 13.99
C LEU A 70 -7.01 11.48 14.07
N LYS A 71 -6.40 10.84 13.06
CA LYS A 71 -6.34 9.38 12.95
C LYS A 71 -4.90 8.91 12.82
N VAL A 72 -4.63 7.72 13.38
CA VAL A 72 -3.37 6.99 13.18
C VAL A 72 -3.69 5.55 12.81
N VAL A 73 -2.77 4.90 12.12
CA VAL A 73 -2.90 3.49 11.71
C VAL A 73 -1.91 2.67 12.53
N TYR A 74 -2.43 1.73 13.32
CA TYR A 74 -1.65 0.71 14.02
C TYR A 74 -1.39 -0.46 13.09
N LYS A 75 -0.12 -0.88 13.02
CA LYS A 75 0.33 -2.04 12.26
C LYS A 75 1.04 -3.00 13.23
N PRO A 76 0.53 -4.24 13.41
CA PRO A 76 1.13 -5.21 14.33
C PRO A 76 2.37 -5.91 13.73
N ARG A 77 3.24 -5.12 13.09
CA ARG A 77 4.51 -5.50 12.47
C ARG A 77 5.46 -4.31 12.51
N SER A 78 6.76 -4.57 12.36
CA SER A 78 7.73 -3.48 12.19
C SER A 78 7.39 -2.61 10.98
N LEU A 79 7.65 -1.31 11.14
CA LEU A 79 7.65 -0.28 10.11
C LEU A 79 9.08 0.19 9.78
N ALA A 80 10.10 -0.60 10.10
CA ALA A 80 11.49 -0.27 9.79
C ALA A 80 11.71 -0.04 8.28
N CYS A 81 11.03 -0.80 7.42
CA CYS A 81 11.08 -0.60 5.96
C CYS A 81 10.46 0.74 5.55
N ASP A 82 9.25 1.05 6.05
CA ASP A 82 8.58 2.33 5.82
C ASP A 82 9.42 3.52 6.34
N ALA A 83 10.08 3.37 7.50
CA ALA A 83 10.94 4.40 8.08
C ALA A 83 12.24 4.61 7.29
N ALA A 84 12.88 3.52 6.83
CA ALA A 84 14.03 3.60 5.94
C ALA A 84 13.68 4.26 4.61
N PHE A 85 12.50 3.96 4.06
CA PHE A 85 11.96 4.61 2.87
C PHE A 85 11.74 6.10 3.09
N ALA A 86 11.14 6.51 4.22
CA ALA A 86 10.96 7.92 4.54
C ALA A 86 12.31 8.67 4.54
N GLY A 87 13.32 8.11 5.21
CA GLY A 87 14.67 8.68 5.21
C GLY A 87 15.33 8.74 3.83
N PHE A 88 15.09 7.75 2.96
CA PHE A 88 15.57 7.75 1.59
C PHE A 88 14.91 8.87 0.76
N VAL A 89 13.58 9.03 0.90
CA VAL A 89 12.83 10.08 0.22
C VAL A 89 13.26 11.47 0.67
N ASP A 90 13.49 11.67 1.98
CA ASP A 90 13.99 12.94 2.51
C ASP A 90 15.37 13.27 1.94
N TRP A 91 16.30 12.31 1.97
CA TRP A 91 17.64 12.46 1.37
C TRP A 91 17.55 12.83 -0.11
N LEU A 92 16.67 12.18 -0.87
CA LEU A 92 16.47 12.44 -2.30
C LEU A 92 15.91 13.85 -2.55
N GLY A 93 15.03 14.34 -1.67
CA GLY A 93 14.50 15.70 -1.69
C GLY A 93 15.59 16.78 -1.63
N ASP A 94 16.73 16.46 -1.03
CA ASP A 94 17.89 17.35 -0.93
C ASP A 94 18.87 17.22 -2.11
N GLN A 95 18.62 16.29 -3.04
CA GLN A 95 19.46 16.09 -4.24
C GLN A 95 19.02 16.91 -5.45
N GLY A 96 17.99 17.75 -5.33
CA GLY A 96 17.54 18.64 -6.42
C GLY A 96 16.36 18.09 -7.25
N LEU A 97 15.40 17.42 -6.61
CA LEU A 97 14.10 17.16 -7.24
C LEU A 97 13.34 18.47 -7.49
N THR A 98 12.68 18.57 -8.65
CA THR A 98 11.84 19.74 -8.99
C THR A 98 10.69 19.94 -8.01
N HIS A 99 10.05 18.83 -7.59
CA HIS A 99 9.05 18.83 -6.53
C HIS A 99 9.44 17.81 -5.46
N ARG A 100 9.41 18.22 -4.19
CA ARG A 100 9.67 17.30 -3.08
C ARG A 100 8.61 16.21 -3.03
N LEU A 101 9.05 14.98 -2.77
CA LEU A 101 8.19 13.84 -2.50
C LEU A 101 7.87 13.80 -1.00
N ARG A 102 6.69 13.25 -0.68
CA ARG A 102 6.22 13.18 0.70
C ARG A 102 6.11 11.73 1.14
N PRO A 103 6.97 11.26 2.05
CA PRO A 103 6.80 9.93 2.63
C PRO A 103 5.69 9.94 3.69
N THR A 104 5.15 8.75 3.97
CA THR A 104 4.26 8.52 5.11
C THR A 104 5.06 8.69 6.40
N ARG A 105 4.54 9.50 7.34
CA ARG A 105 5.12 9.58 8.69
C ARG A 105 4.84 8.29 9.44
N VAL A 106 5.89 7.69 10.00
CA VAL A 106 5.81 6.42 10.72
C VAL A 106 6.60 6.47 12.02
N LEU A 107 6.16 5.68 12.99
CA LEU A 107 6.81 5.37 14.25
C LEU A 107 7.00 3.85 14.31
N ASP A 108 8.22 3.38 14.12
CA ASP A 108 8.58 1.97 14.30
C ASP A 108 8.90 1.67 15.77
N ARG A 109 8.36 0.55 16.27
CA ARG A 109 8.60 0.04 17.63
C ARG A 109 9.23 -1.35 17.58
N GLY A 110 9.84 -1.72 16.45
CA GLY A 110 10.52 -3.00 16.20
C GLY A 110 9.60 -4.20 16.00
N THR A 111 8.56 -4.37 16.82
CA THR A 111 7.59 -5.49 16.71
C THR A 111 6.23 -5.06 16.18
N HIS A 112 5.98 -3.77 16.22
CA HIS A 112 4.77 -3.09 15.74
C HIS A 112 5.16 -1.67 15.34
N GLY A 113 4.21 -0.92 14.81
CA GLY A 113 4.40 0.50 14.59
C GLY A 113 3.11 1.23 14.28
N TRP A 114 3.25 2.53 14.13
CA TRP A 114 2.17 3.46 13.89
C TRP A 114 2.48 4.32 12.68
N SER A 115 1.48 4.63 11.87
CA SER A 115 1.63 5.61 10.79
C SER A 115 0.58 6.70 10.89
N ALA A 116 0.90 7.88 10.38
CA ALA A 116 -0.11 8.89 10.14
C ALA A 116 -1.17 8.34 9.17
N HIS A 117 -2.43 8.65 9.43
CA HIS A 117 -3.51 8.38 8.50
C HIS A 117 -3.68 9.57 7.55
N TYR A 118 -3.68 9.29 6.24
CA TYR A 118 -3.90 10.29 5.20
C TYR A 118 -5.27 10.09 4.56
N ALA A 119 -6.05 11.16 4.48
CA ALA A 119 -7.35 11.13 3.81
C ALA A 119 -7.21 11.69 2.38
N PRO A 120 -8.04 11.23 1.42
CA PRO A 120 -8.11 11.83 0.11
C PRO A 120 -8.46 13.31 0.22
N ALA A 121 -7.75 14.15 -0.52
CA ALA A 121 -8.03 15.58 -0.59
C ALA A 121 -7.91 16.08 -2.03
N PRO A 122 -8.73 17.05 -2.46
CA PRO A 122 -8.69 17.56 -3.82
C PRO A 122 -7.41 18.37 -4.07
N CYS A 123 -6.90 18.30 -5.30
CA CYS A 123 -5.97 19.28 -5.83
C CYS A 123 -6.68 20.64 -5.94
N PRO A 124 -6.07 21.75 -5.46
CA PRO A 124 -6.68 23.08 -5.53
C PRO A 124 -6.86 23.60 -6.96
N ASP A 125 -5.97 23.22 -7.87
CA ASP A 125 -5.92 23.69 -9.26
C ASP A 125 -5.25 22.67 -10.20
N GLN A 126 -5.17 23.03 -11.48
CA GLN A 126 -4.54 22.19 -12.50
C GLN A 126 -3.02 22.11 -12.35
N ASP A 127 -2.36 23.12 -11.78
CA ASP A 127 -0.92 23.07 -11.55
C ASP A 127 -0.57 22.09 -10.43
N ALA A 128 -1.40 22.03 -9.39
CA ALA A 128 -1.33 21.03 -8.33
C ALA A 128 -1.54 19.61 -8.88
N LEU A 129 -2.46 19.45 -9.84
CA LEU A 129 -2.66 18.18 -10.54
C LEU A 129 -1.42 17.77 -11.36
N ARG A 130 -0.80 18.71 -12.09
CA ARG A 130 0.46 18.46 -12.80
C ARG A 130 1.57 18.03 -11.84
N ARG A 131 1.70 18.72 -10.71
CA ARG A 131 2.66 18.35 -9.65
C ARG A 131 2.37 16.96 -9.08
N PHE A 132 1.10 16.60 -8.86
CA PHE A 132 0.71 15.27 -8.41
C PHE A 132 1.23 14.19 -9.37
N TYR A 133 0.95 14.32 -10.67
CA TYR A 133 1.39 13.32 -11.66
C TYR A 133 2.91 13.31 -11.88
N TRP A 134 3.56 14.48 -11.79
CA TRP A 134 5.02 14.53 -11.74
C TRP A 134 5.57 13.74 -10.55
N ARG A 135 4.98 13.90 -9.35
CA ARG A 135 5.37 13.13 -8.15
C ARG A 135 5.10 11.64 -8.32
N GLN A 136 4.01 11.24 -8.98
CA GLN A 136 3.77 9.83 -9.32
C GLN A 136 4.89 9.25 -10.20
N GLY A 137 5.33 10.00 -11.22
CA GLY A 137 6.46 9.61 -12.05
C GLY A 137 7.76 9.47 -11.26
N ALA A 138 8.05 10.42 -10.38
CA ALA A 138 9.24 10.37 -9.53
C ALA A 138 9.19 9.17 -8.56
N PHE A 139 8.04 8.89 -7.95
CA PHE A 139 7.85 7.69 -7.13
C PHE A 139 8.02 6.40 -7.94
N LEU A 140 7.55 6.35 -9.19
CA LEU A 140 7.79 5.20 -10.08
C LEU A 140 9.29 4.92 -10.26
N ALA A 141 10.11 5.97 -10.43
CA ALA A 141 11.56 5.82 -10.54
C ALA A 141 12.19 5.31 -9.23
N VAL A 142 11.72 5.81 -8.08
CA VAL A 142 12.16 5.35 -6.75
C VAL A 142 11.80 3.88 -6.53
N PHE A 143 10.55 3.50 -6.76
CA PHE A 143 10.12 2.11 -6.59
C PHE A 143 10.80 1.17 -7.57
N HIS A 144 11.07 1.61 -8.80
CA HIS A 144 11.84 0.82 -9.74
C HIS A 144 13.27 0.56 -9.23
N LEU A 145 13.97 1.58 -8.73
CA LEU A 145 15.30 1.43 -8.13
C LEU A 145 15.29 0.48 -6.93
N LEU A 146 14.29 0.63 -6.04
CA LEU A 146 14.17 -0.15 -4.81
C LEU A 146 13.50 -1.52 -5.03
N ARG A 147 13.24 -1.92 -6.29
CA ARG A 147 12.55 -3.17 -6.65
C ARG A 147 11.23 -3.32 -5.86
N GLY A 148 10.47 -2.24 -5.80
CA GLY A 148 9.14 -2.21 -5.20
C GLY A 148 8.16 -3.04 -6.00
N TYR A 149 7.26 -3.70 -5.28
CA TYR A 149 6.21 -4.55 -5.81
C TYR A 149 4.89 -4.21 -5.12
N ASP A 150 3.76 -4.53 -5.76
CA ASP A 150 2.42 -4.39 -5.18
C ASP A 150 1.97 -2.93 -4.90
N MET A 151 2.41 -1.95 -5.70
CA MET A 151 1.99 -0.54 -5.59
C MET A 151 0.63 -0.29 -6.25
N HIS A 152 -0.38 -1.10 -5.87
CA HIS A 152 -1.74 -1.06 -6.41
C HIS A 152 -2.60 0.04 -5.78
N PHE A 153 -3.82 0.25 -6.32
CA PHE A 153 -4.72 1.35 -5.91
C PHE A 153 -5.08 1.39 -4.41
N GLN A 154 -4.97 0.27 -3.68
CA GLN A 154 -5.25 0.26 -2.24
C GLN A 154 -4.07 0.73 -1.39
N ASN A 155 -2.85 0.80 -1.93
CA ASN A 155 -1.61 1.10 -1.19
C ASN A 155 -1.16 2.57 -1.34
N GLN A 156 -2.07 3.43 -1.80
CA GLN A 156 -1.81 4.86 -1.91
C GLN A 156 -3.07 5.70 -1.72
N VAL A 157 -2.88 6.97 -1.43
CA VAL A 157 -3.92 7.99 -1.38
C VAL A 157 -3.45 9.29 -2.02
N ALA A 158 -4.33 9.95 -2.76
CA ALA A 158 -4.14 11.29 -3.29
C ALA A 158 -4.54 12.33 -2.23
N ALA A 159 -3.55 12.79 -1.47
CA ALA A 159 -3.72 13.78 -0.42
C ALA A 159 -3.42 15.19 -0.97
N GLY A 160 -4.35 15.73 -1.77
CA GLY A 160 -4.14 16.98 -2.49
C GLY A 160 -3.19 16.76 -3.66
N GLU A 161 -2.08 17.51 -3.69
CA GLU A 161 -1.03 17.35 -4.72
C GLU A 161 0.03 16.29 -4.39
N ASP A 162 -0.10 15.63 -3.24
CA ASP A 162 0.84 14.61 -2.78
C ASP A 162 0.23 13.21 -2.97
N PRO A 163 0.81 12.34 -3.81
CA PRO A 163 0.56 10.91 -3.69
C PRO A 163 1.30 10.36 -2.47
N VAL A 164 0.56 9.76 -1.55
CA VAL A 164 1.12 9.19 -0.32
C VAL A 164 0.99 7.68 -0.36
N TYR A 165 2.12 6.99 -0.34
CA TYR A 165 2.22 5.53 -0.37
C TYR A 165 2.39 4.95 1.03
N PHE A 166 1.79 3.80 1.26
CA PHE A 166 1.86 3.05 2.50
C PHE A 166 1.90 1.55 2.20
N ASP A 167 2.21 0.74 3.22
CA ASP A 167 2.44 -0.71 3.06
C ASP A 167 3.63 -1.03 2.16
N LEU A 168 4.75 -0.37 2.48
CA LEU A 168 6.02 -0.48 1.76
C LEU A 168 6.84 -1.72 2.15
N GLU A 169 6.20 -2.72 2.76
CA GLU A 169 6.88 -3.93 3.22
C GLU A 169 7.36 -4.83 2.07
N ALA A 170 6.85 -4.64 0.85
CA ALA A 170 7.26 -5.37 -0.36
C ALA A 170 8.31 -4.63 -1.20
N LEU A 171 9.08 -3.72 -0.61
CA LEU A 171 10.30 -3.18 -1.23
C LEU A 171 11.42 -4.22 -1.23
N PHE A 172 12.39 -4.08 -2.13
CA PHE A 172 13.45 -5.05 -2.36
C PHE A 172 12.90 -6.45 -2.61
N HIS A 173 11.75 -6.55 -3.28
CA HIS A 173 11.09 -7.82 -3.52
C HIS A 173 12.05 -8.76 -4.26
N ALA A 174 12.42 -9.83 -3.56
CA ALA A 174 13.27 -10.88 -4.08
C ALA A 174 12.37 -11.91 -4.74
N GLU A 175 12.71 -12.28 -5.97
CA GLU A 175 11.95 -13.27 -6.72
C GLU A 175 12.01 -14.63 -6.01
N SER A 176 10.89 -15.34 -5.95
CA SER A 176 10.94 -16.79 -5.86
C SER A 176 11.45 -17.29 -7.19
N SER A 177 12.69 -17.78 -7.23
CA SER A 177 13.14 -18.65 -8.30
C SER A 177 12.24 -19.90 -8.28
N ASP A 178 11.24 -19.96 -9.15
CA ASP A 178 10.62 -21.23 -9.51
C ASP A 178 11.07 -21.55 -10.94
N PRO A 179 12.28 -22.11 -11.12
CA PRO A 179 12.76 -22.53 -12.43
C PRO A 179 12.02 -23.81 -12.80
N GLY A 180 11.15 -23.77 -13.82
CA GLY A 180 10.75 -25.01 -14.49
C GLY A 180 9.37 -25.11 -15.14
N TRP A 181 8.53 -24.06 -15.14
CA TRP A 181 7.16 -24.17 -15.66
C TRP A 181 6.86 -23.40 -16.95
N LEU A 182 7.75 -22.51 -17.39
CA LEU A 182 7.58 -21.72 -18.62
C LEU A 182 8.60 -22.14 -19.68
N ASP A 183 8.20 -22.14 -20.95
CA ASP A 183 9.10 -22.39 -22.09
C ASP A 183 10.14 -21.25 -22.20
N ASP A 184 11.32 -21.53 -22.76
CA ASP A 184 12.48 -20.60 -22.71
C ASP A 184 12.17 -19.17 -23.23
N ALA A 185 11.25 -19.04 -24.19
CA ALA A 185 10.82 -17.76 -24.74
C ALA A 185 9.81 -17.00 -23.84
N GLU A 186 8.89 -17.73 -23.18
CA GLU A 186 7.93 -17.14 -22.25
C GLU A 186 8.65 -16.61 -21.00
N ASP A 187 9.72 -17.29 -20.58
CA ASP A 187 10.57 -16.84 -19.47
C ASP A 187 11.32 -15.53 -19.80
N VAL A 188 11.80 -15.34 -21.04
CA VAL A 188 12.46 -14.08 -21.44
C VAL A 188 11.50 -12.89 -21.40
N VAL A 189 10.27 -13.04 -21.89
CA VAL A 189 9.27 -11.96 -21.86
C VAL A 189 8.85 -11.67 -20.42
N ALA A 190 8.55 -12.70 -19.63
CA ALA A 190 8.20 -12.56 -18.23
C ALA A 190 9.30 -11.85 -17.44
N ARG A 191 10.58 -12.22 -17.68
CA ARG A 191 11.74 -11.55 -17.08
C ARG A 191 11.83 -10.07 -17.46
N ARG A 192 11.64 -9.72 -18.74
CA ARG A 192 11.67 -8.32 -19.17
C ARG A 192 10.58 -7.48 -18.51
N VAL A 193 9.38 -8.03 -18.35
CA VAL A 193 8.30 -7.35 -17.62
C VAL A 193 8.70 -7.17 -16.16
N ARG A 194 9.23 -8.21 -15.51
CA ARG A 194 9.72 -8.19 -14.11
C ARG A 194 10.85 -7.18 -13.87
N GLU A 195 11.76 -7.04 -14.82
CA GLU A 195 12.88 -6.10 -14.75
C GLU A 195 12.48 -4.67 -15.15
N SER A 196 11.24 -4.44 -15.58
CA SER A 196 10.76 -3.12 -16.00
C SER A 196 9.96 -2.41 -14.91
N VAL A 197 9.62 -1.15 -15.17
CA VAL A 197 8.72 -0.35 -14.33
C VAL A 197 7.30 -0.94 -14.20
N LEU A 198 6.90 -1.89 -15.06
CA LEU A 198 5.60 -2.55 -15.00
C LEU A 198 5.46 -3.42 -13.74
N ALA A 199 6.56 -4.01 -13.26
CA ALA A 199 6.56 -4.86 -12.07
C ALA A 199 6.22 -4.12 -10.78
N VAL A 200 6.32 -2.79 -10.78
CA VAL A 200 6.01 -1.96 -9.60
C VAL A 200 4.52 -2.04 -9.23
N GLY A 201 3.63 -2.29 -10.19
CA GLY A 201 2.18 -2.30 -9.98
C GLY A 201 1.50 -0.92 -10.02
N LEU A 202 2.28 0.15 -10.22
CA LEU A 202 1.75 1.51 -10.29
C LEU A 202 1.11 1.86 -11.64
N LEU A 203 1.68 1.36 -12.75
CA LEU A 203 1.18 1.61 -14.10
C LEU A 203 -0.06 0.78 -14.45
N PRO A 204 -0.97 1.29 -15.31
CA PRO A 204 -2.19 0.60 -15.72
C PRO A 204 -1.96 -0.86 -16.12
N HIS A 205 -2.68 -1.77 -15.46
CA HIS A 205 -2.69 -3.19 -15.78
C HIS A 205 -3.95 -3.84 -15.21
N ARG A 206 -4.48 -4.80 -15.98
CA ARG A 206 -5.70 -5.52 -15.59
C ARG A 206 -5.38 -6.93 -15.14
N LEU A 207 -5.92 -7.31 -13.99
CA LEU A 207 -6.05 -8.70 -13.60
C LEU A 207 -7.22 -9.31 -14.37
N VAL A 208 -6.93 -10.20 -15.31
CA VAL A 208 -7.94 -10.87 -16.14
C VAL A 208 -8.14 -12.30 -15.66
N ARG A 209 -9.40 -12.69 -15.47
CA ARG A 209 -9.78 -14.06 -15.13
C ARG A 209 -10.84 -14.57 -16.08
N THR A 210 -10.64 -15.79 -16.55
CA THR A 210 -11.61 -16.53 -17.37
C THR A 210 -11.99 -17.79 -16.61
N ASP A 211 -13.28 -17.98 -16.37
CA ASP A 211 -13.84 -19.21 -15.78
C ASP A 211 -15.23 -19.52 -16.34
N GLU A 212 -15.94 -20.49 -15.73
CA GLU A 212 -17.30 -20.90 -16.14
C GLU A 212 -18.34 -19.78 -16.09
N HIS A 213 -18.06 -18.69 -15.37
CA HIS A 213 -18.90 -17.51 -15.27
C HIS A 213 -18.48 -16.38 -16.23
N GLY A 214 -17.59 -16.65 -17.19
CA GLY A 214 -17.15 -15.72 -18.24
C GLY A 214 -15.79 -15.07 -17.99
N VAL A 215 -15.50 -14.03 -18.76
CA VAL A 215 -14.27 -13.23 -18.64
C VAL A 215 -14.54 -12.00 -17.78
N ARG A 216 -13.70 -11.81 -16.76
CA ARG A 216 -13.70 -10.62 -15.91
C ARG A 216 -12.32 -9.99 -15.91
N ALA A 217 -12.26 -8.67 -15.88
CA ALA A 217 -11.03 -7.92 -15.78
C ALA A 217 -11.18 -6.82 -14.73
N THR A 218 -10.17 -6.65 -13.89
CA THR A 218 -10.11 -5.59 -12.88
C THR A 218 -8.82 -4.80 -13.06
N GLU A 219 -8.92 -3.49 -13.21
CA GLU A 219 -7.78 -2.58 -13.22
C GLU A 219 -7.19 -2.50 -11.80
N MET A 220 -5.96 -3.03 -11.66
CA MET A 220 -5.29 -3.18 -10.37
C MET A 220 -4.24 -2.10 -10.11
N SER A 221 -3.90 -1.28 -11.11
CA SER A 221 -2.82 -0.33 -10.97
C SER A 221 -3.06 0.74 -9.92
N GLY A 222 -1.98 1.24 -9.34
CA GLY A 222 -2.01 2.41 -8.49
C GLY A 222 -2.62 3.66 -9.15
N LEU A 223 -2.34 3.89 -10.44
CA LEU A 223 -2.76 5.10 -11.16
C LEU A 223 -4.21 5.10 -11.66
N ALA A 224 -4.70 3.95 -12.12
CA ALA A 224 -6.00 3.85 -12.80
C ALA A 224 -7.01 2.98 -12.04
N GLY A 225 -6.56 2.13 -11.13
CA GLY A 225 -7.43 1.25 -10.36
C GLY A 225 -8.32 1.99 -9.37
N GLY A 226 -9.29 1.28 -8.83
CA GLY A 226 -10.36 1.86 -8.01
C GLY A 226 -11.51 2.39 -8.86
N ALA A 227 -12.70 1.82 -8.62
CA ALA A 227 -14.01 2.09 -9.22
C ALA A 227 -14.02 2.87 -10.56
N ALA A 228 -14.02 2.14 -11.67
CA ALA A 228 -14.80 2.52 -12.85
C ALA A 228 -16.24 1.99 -12.70
N PRO A 229 -17.29 2.75 -13.10
CA PRO A 229 -18.66 2.23 -13.13
C PRO A 229 -18.75 0.89 -13.89
N GLY A 230 -19.29 -0.14 -13.24
CA GLY A 230 -19.42 -1.48 -13.83
C GLY A 230 -18.22 -2.41 -13.65
N GLU A 231 -17.17 -1.99 -12.94
CA GLU A 231 -16.02 -2.84 -12.65
C GLU A 231 -16.25 -3.71 -11.40
N PHE A 232 -15.97 -5.01 -11.53
CA PHE A 232 -16.11 -6.00 -10.46
C PHE A 232 -14.77 -6.61 -10.14
N TRP A 233 -14.60 -7.08 -8.90
CA TRP A 233 -13.46 -7.92 -8.54
C TRP A 233 -13.42 -9.19 -9.40
N ALA A 234 -12.27 -9.45 -10.02
CA ALA A 234 -12.07 -10.65 -10.86
C ALA A 234 -12.22 -11.96 -10.06
N HIS A 235 -11.86 -11.93 -8.78
CA HIS A 235 -12.05 -13.03 -7.84
C HIS A 235 -13.37 -12.87 -7.06
N PRO A 236 -14.28 -13.86 -7.07
CA PRO A 236 -15.46 -13.85 -6.23
C PRO A 236 -15.05 -14.03 -4.78
N ARG A 237 -15.87 -13.51 -3.87
CA ARG A 237 -15.86 -13.93 -2.48
C ARG A 237 -16.86 -15.07 -2.29
N THR A 238 -16.55 -15.99 -1.38
CA THR A 238 -17.52 -16.97 -0.90
C THR A 238 -18.55 -16.25 -0.04
N GLU A 239 -19.80 -16.23 -0.51
CA GLU A 239 -20.95 -15.83 0.29
C GLU A 239 -21.81 -17.06 0.58
N TYR A 240 -22.73 -16.95 1.52
CA TYR A 240 -23.59 -18.06 1.91
C TYR A 240 -25.04 -17.70 1.62
N ARG A 241 -25.72 -18.55 0.85
CA ARG A 241 -27.18 -18.55 0.75
C ARG A 241 -27.75 -19.18 2.01
N ASP A 242 -28.87 -18.66 2.52
CA ASP A 242 -29.56 -19.14 3.73
C ASP A 242 -28.62 -19.30 4.95
N PRO A 243 -27.81 -18.28 5.29
CA PRO A 243 -26.80 -18.38 6.34
C PRO A 243 -27.42 -18.71 7.70
N GLY A 244 -26.78 -19.61 8.45
CA GLY A 244 -27.24 -20.04 9.77
C GLY A 244 -28.38 -21.07 9.75
N THR A 245 -28.72 -21.62 8.59
CA THR A 245 -29.72 -22.69 8.44
C THR A 245 -29.10 -24.01 7.98
N ASP A 246 -29.87 -25.09 8.01
CA ASP A 246 -29.51 -26.40 7.44
C ASP A 246 -29.45 -26.40 5.90
N ARG A 247 -29.92 -25.33 5.24
CA ARG A 247 -29.86 -25.12 3.79
C ARG A 247 -28.68 -24.25 3.36
N MET A 248 -27.83 -23.85 4.31
CA MET A 248 -26.70 -22.98 4.05
C MET A 248 -25.79 -23.55 2.96
N THR A 249 -25.62 -22.80 1.87
CA THR A 249 -24.82 -23.24 0.72
C THR A 249 -23.87 -22.13 0.29
N PRO A 250 -22.56 -22.41 0.08
CA PRO A 250 -21.63 -21.42 -0.44
C PRO A 250 -21.96 -21.07 -1.89
N VAL A 251 -21.91 -19.78 -2.20
CA VAL A 251 -22.16 -19.23 -3.54
C VAL A 251 -21.09 -18.18 -3.87
N PRO A 252 -20.57 -18.15 -5.11
CA PRO A 252 -19.65 -17.11 -5.54
C PRO A 252 -20.39 -15.78 -5.64
N ALA A 253 -19.84 -14.74 -5.01
CA ALA A 253 -20.35 -13.39 -5.10
C ALA A 253 -19.31 -12.44 -5.69
N PHE A 254 -19.69 -11.80 -6.79
CA PHE A 254 -18.90 -10.76 -7.43
C PHE A 254 -19.34 -9.41 -6.87
N ARG A 255 -18.41 -8.72 -6.23
CA ARG A 255 -18.66 -7.39 -5.67
C ARG A 255 -18.10 -6.32 -6.61
N PRO A 256 -18.80 -5.18 -6.76
CA PRO A 256 -18.22 -4.05 -7.46
C PRO A 256 -16.92 -3.62 -6.76
N VAL A 257 -15.95 -3.15 -7.55
CA VAL A 257 -14.75 -2.53 -6.98
C VAL A 257 -15.17 -1.22 -6.32
N GLY A 258 -14.83 -1.06 -5.04
CA GLY A 258 -15.13 0.15 -4.29
C GLY A 258 -14.37 1.36 -4.82
N GLU A 259 -14.81 2.55 -4.41
CA GLU A 259 -14.07 3.77 -4.63
C GLU A 259 -12.87 3.84 -3.66
N TYR A 260 -11.69 4.15 -4.21
CA TYR A 260 -10.46 4.31 -3.44
C TYR A 260 -9.92 5.73 -3.59
N GLY A 261 -9.12 6.11 -2.60
CA GLY A 261 -8.55 7.45 -2.47
C GLY A 261 -7.38 7.76 -3.38
N ASN A 262 -6.98 6.85 -4.28
CA ASN A 262 -5.73 6.93 -5.04
C ASN A 262 -5.76 7.94 -6.20
N ARG A 263 -6.95 8.31 -6.70
CA ARG A 263 -7.09 9.18 -7.86
C ARG A 263 -7.31 10.64 -7.45
N PRO A 264 -6.52 11.59 -7.97
CA PRO A 264 -6.66 13.00 -7.63
C PRO A 264 -7.97 13.57 -8.19
N THR A 265 -8.49 14.61 -7.53
CA THR A 265 -9.66 15.35 -7.99
C THR A 265 -9.38 16.84 -8.08
N VAL A 266 -9.95 17.52 -9.07
CA VAL A 266 -9.97 18.99 -9.18
C VAL A 266 -11.43 19.41 -9.33
N VAL A 267 -11.92 20.29 -8.44
CA VAL A 267 -13.34 20.73 -8.41
C VAL A 267 -14.31 19.53 -8.47
N GLY A 268 -14.01 18.47 -7.70
CA GLY A 268 -14.83 17.24 -7.62
C GLY A 268 -14.77 16.31 -8.83
N ARG A 269 -14.00 16.63 -9.88
CA ARG A 269 -13.81 15.76 -11.05
C ARG A 269 -12.54 14.92 -10.89
N ARG A 270 -12.66 13.62 -11.15
CA ARG A 270 -11.50 12.71 -11.23
C ARG A 270 -10.79 12.91 -12.56
N HIS A 271 -9.47 12.86 -12.52
CA HIS A 271 -8.64 12.91 -13.72
C HIS A 271 -8.07 11.51 -14.04
N HIS A 272 -7.71 11.31 -15.31
CA HIS A 272 -7.11 10.07 -15.78
C HIS A 272 -5.60 10.27 -15.95
N ALA A 273 -4.82 9.22 -15.69
CA ALA A 273 -3.37 9.29 -15.81
C ALA A 273 -2.90 9.52 -17.25
N GLU A 274 -3.69 9.09 -18.24
CA GLU A 274 -3.43 9.32 -19.67
C GLU A 274 -3.42 10.80 -20.06
N ASP A 275 -4.28 11.62 -19.44
CA ASP A 275 -4.34 13.07 -19.69
C ASP A 275 -3.09 13.81 -19.17
N MET A 276 -2.37 13.18 -18.23
CA MET A 276 -1.24 13.75 -17.49
C MET A 276 0.05 12.97 -17.73
N ALA A 277 0.11 12.21 -18.83
CA ALA A 277 1.23 11.31 -19.15
C ALA A 277 2.56 12.06 -19.27
N ASP A 278 2.56 13.27 -19.86
CA ASP A 278 3.78 14.07 -20.02
C ASP A 278 4.36 14.49 -18.66
N ASP A 279 3.51 14.89 -17.71
CA ASP A 279 3.94 15.26 -16.36
C ASP A 279 4.51 14.04 -15.62
N LEU A 280 3.87 12.88 -15.76
CA LEU A 280 4.36 11.61 -15.21
C LEU A 280 5.73 11.22 -15.80
N VAL A 281 5.86 11.24 -17.12
CA VAL A 281 7.13 10.91 -17.81
C VAL A 281 8.22 11.90 -17.43
N SER A 282 7.89 13.19 -17.31
CA SER A 282 8.81 14.23 -16.85
C SER A 282 9.33 13.94 -15.44
N GLY A 283 8.43 13.61 -14.51
CA GLY A 283 8.79 13.26 -13.14
C GLY A 283 9.66 12.02 -13.02
N PHE A 284 9.30 10.96 -13.75
CA PHE A 284 10.10 9.74 -13.83
C PHE A 284 11.50 10.04 -14.38
N THR A 285 11.57 10.74 -15.51
CA THR A 285 12.83 11.02 -16.20
C THR A 285 13.76 11.86 -15.34
N HIS A 286 13.23 12.90 -14.69
CA HIS A 286 14.02 13.76 -13.79
C HIS A 286 14.57 12.97 -12.62
N CYS A 287 13.70 12.26 -11.90
CA CYS A 287 14.09 11.48 -10.74
C CYS A 287 15.08 10.36 -11.10
N TYR A 288 14.84 9.63 -12.18
CA TYR A 288 15.71 8.55 -12.62
C TYR A 288 17.11 9.06 -13.02
N ARG A 289 17.20 10.16 -13.76
CA ARG A 289 18.49 10.80 -14.10
C ARG A 289 19.22 11.28 -12.84
N LEU A 290 18.50 11.81 -11.87
CA LEU A 290 19.07 12.22 -10.60
C LEU A 290 19.64 11.02 -9.81
N LEU A 291 18.88 9.91 -9.74
CA LEU A 291 19.35 8.68 -9.11
C LEU A 291 20.60 8.13 -9.81
N LEU A 292 20.67 8.18 -11.15
CA LEU A 292 21.87 7.81 -11.90
C LEU A 292 23.07 8.71 -11.56
N ALA A 293 22.88 10.02 -11.48
CA ALA A 293 23.92 10.97 -11.10
C ALA A 293 24.42 10.72 -9.66
N GLN A 294 23.52 10.31 -8.77
CA GLN A 294 23.81 9.99 -7.37
C GLN A 294 24.27 8.55 -7.14
N ARG A 295 24.52 7.76 -8.19
CA ARG A 295 25.02 6.39 -8.08
C ARG A 295 26.22 6.23 -7.13
N PRO A 296 27.25 7.12 -7.15
CA PRO A 296 28.35 7.02 -6.19
C PRO A 296 27.89 7.10 -4.74
N ALA A 297 26.95 7.99 -4.40
CA ALA A 297 26.40 8.12 -3.05
C ALA A 297 25.53 6.90 -2.68
N LEU A 298 24.69 6.42 -3.60
CA LEU A 298 23.83 5.25 -3.41
C LEU A 298 24.63 3.97 -3.13
N SER A 299 25.80 3.81 -3.76
CA SER A 299 26.64 2.60 -3.61
C SER A 299 27.58 2.62 -2.40
N ARG A 300 27.60 3.70 -1.61
CA ARG A 300 28.44 3.74 -0.40
C ARG A 300 27.87 2.85 0.71
N PRO A 301 28.73 2.18 1.52
CA PRO A 301 28.29 1.39 2.67
C PRO A 301 27.51 2.21 3.72
N ASP A 302 27.81 3.50 3.85
CA ASP A 302 27.14 4.47 4.73
C ASP A 302 26.15 5.38 3.96
N GLY A 303 25.82 5.01 2.72
CA GLY A 303 24.92 5.76 1.85
C GLY A 303 23.45 5.67 2.27
N PRO A 304 22.54 6.35 1.54
CA PRO A 304 21.11 6.39 1.89
C PRO A 304 20.44 5.01 1.83
N LEU A 305 20.96 4.06 1.05
CA LEU A 305 20.46 2.69 1.01
C LEU A 305 20.86 1.84 2.23
N ALA A 306 21.85 2.27 3.02
CA ALA A 306 22.32 1.53 4.19
C ALA A 306 21.23 1.33 5.25
N ARG A 307 20.24 2.23 5.31
CA ARG A 307 19.11 2.17 6.23
C ARG A 307 18.19 0.96 6.01
N PHE A 308 18.23 0.36 4.81
CA PHE A 308 17.48 -0.85 4.49
C PHE A 308 18.23 -2.14 4.88
N SER A 309 19.51 -2.05 5.25
CA SER A 309 20.31 -3.22 5.60
C SER A 309 19.76 -3.92 6.84
N GLY A 310 19.53 -5.22 6.75
CA GLY A 310 18.99 -6.03 7.86
C GLY A 310 17.51 -5.80 8.16
N VAL A 311 16.81 -4.96 7.39
CA VAL A 311 15.37 -4.75 7.54
C VAL A 311 14.62 -5.91 6.89
N PRO A 312 13.75 -6.63 7.63
CA PRO A 312 12.94 -7.68 7.03
C PRO A 312 11.88 -7.09 6.08
N VAL A 313 11.75 -7.68 4.90
CA VAL A 313 10.75 -7.34 3.88
C VAL A 313 9.84 -8.53 3.59
N ARG A 314 8.62 -8.25 3.16
CA ARG A 314 7.63 -9.25 2.77
C ARG A 314 7.92 -9.77 1.37
N ALA A 315 8.10 -11.07 1.26
CA ALA A 315 8.07 -11.77 -0.01
C ALA A 315 6.63 -12.19 -0.35
N VAL A 316 6.07 -11.61 -1.41
CA VAL A 316 4.79 -12.06 -1.98
C VAL A 316 5.11 -13.18 -2.98
N LEU A 317 4.91 -14.43 -2.56
CA LEU A 317 5.25 -15.63 -3.37
C LEU A 317 4.10 -16.08 -4.28
N ARG A 318 2.87 -15.75 -3.91
CA ARG A 318 1.64 -16.03 -4.66
C ARG A 318 0.66 -14.90 -4.40
N ASP A 319 -0.22 -14.64 -5.35
CA ASP A 319 -1.27 -13.64 -5.20
C ASP A 319 -2.13 -13.91 -3.96
N THR A 320 -2.42 -12.86 -3.19
CA THR A 320 -3.18 -12.95 -1.94
C THR A 320 -4.52 -13.65 -2.11
N PHE A 321 -5.16 -13.51 -3.29
CA PHE A 321 -6.44 -14.18 -3.60
C PHE A 321 -6.35 -15.70 -3.59
N GLN A 322 -5.18 -16.30 -3.86
CA GLN A 322 -5.02 -17.75 -3.84
C GLN A 322 -5.10 -18.34 -2.42
N TYR A 323 -4.88 -17.53 -1.38
CA TYR A 323 -4.97 -17.94 0.01
C TYR A 323 -6.36 -17.72 0.63
N ARG A 324 -7.22 -16.94 -0.04
CA ARG A 324 -8.60 -16.67 0.38
C ARG A 324 -9.50 -17.82 -0.10
N ALA A 325 -9.45 -18.95 0.59
CA ALA A 325 -10.40 -20.06 0.44
C ALA A 325 -11.75 -19.73 1.11
#